data_AF-A0A544XXX0-F1
#
_entry.id   AF-A0A544XXX0-F1
#
_cell.length_a   1.000
_cell.length_b   1.000
_cell.length_c   1.000
_cell.angle_alpha   90.00
_cell.angle_beta   90.00
_cell.angle_gamma   90.00
#
_symmetry.space_group_name_H-M   'P 1'
#
loop_
_entity.id
_entity.type
_entity.pdbx_description
1 polymer ?
#
loop_
_entity_poly.entity_id
_entity_poly.type
_entity_poly.pdbx_seq_one_letter_code
_entity_poly.pdbx_strand_id
1 'polypeptide(L)'
;MGRMCYTPSHPPVWPVSPQPPTKRAQAMISSPSLRQLLALALAAAAISACTAETAAPPATVNVVQPGAPGQGSKVLPAGEVPSSDSREYTDADVRFMQGMIRHHSQALRMTALVAGRSESSDLPRFAKRIEISQQDEIDQMVRWLRARLQQVPSVGSGGGHDHGGGELMPGMLSEAQFAELEQAKGARFDRLFYEYMIQHHLGALTMVERLFGDGGGEESEINQFVTHVDADQRIEIDRMRTLLAGTDG
;
A
#
# COMPACT_ATOMS: atom_id res chain seq x y z
N MET A 1 -0.27 35.69 51.03
CA MET A 1 0.76 35.61 49.96
C MET A 1 1.65 34.39 50.21
N GLY A 2 1.61 33.39 49.35
CA GLY A 2 2.54 32.24 49.37
C GLY A 2 2.79 31.81 47.94
N ARG A 3 3.99 32.07 47.42
CA ARG A 3 4.38 31.70 46.05
C ARG A 3 4.91 30.26 46.09
N MET A 4 4.20 29.34 45.44
CA MET A 4 4.69 27.99 45.17
C MET A 4 5.73 28.05 44.04
N CYS A 5 6.95 27.62 44.33
CA CYS A 5 8.02 27.45 43.35
C CYS A 5 7.78 26.15 42.58
N TYR A 6 7.63 26.26 41.25
CA TYR A 6 7.56 25.13 40.34
C TYR A 6 8.99 24.81 39.86
N THR A 7 9.48 23.61 40.13
CA THR A 7 10.74 23.11 39.57
C THR A 7 10.43 22.24 38.34
N PRO A 8 11.01 22.51 37.16
CA PRO A 8 10.80 21.66 35.99
C PRO A 8 11.63 20.38 36.07
N SER A 9 10.95 19.24 35.97
CA SER A 9 11.53 17.91 35.81
C SER A 9 12.24 17.80 34.45
N HIS A 10 13.51 17.39 34.46
CA HIS A 10 14.29 17.12 33.25
C HIS A 10 13.93 15.74 32.67
N PRO A 11 13.88 15.57 31.35
CA PRO A 11 13.69 14.26 30.72
C PRO A 11 14.95 13.37 30.86
N PRO A 12 14.81 12.04 30.82
CA PRO A 12 15.93 11.12 30.95
C PRO A 12 16.87 11.19 29.74
N VAL A 13 18.18 11.31 30.02
CA VAL A 13 19.26 11.25 29.04
C VAL A 13 19.64 9.78 28.84
N TRP A 14 19.42 9.24 27.64
CA TRP A 14 19.88 7.91 27.26
C TRP A 14 21.38 7.93 26.93
N PRO A 15 22.18 6.94 27.38
CA PRO A 15 23.58 6.87 27.00
C PRO A 15 23.71 6.56 25.50
N VAL A 16 24.40 7.44 24.78
CA VAL A 16 24.80 7.22 23.38
C VAL A 16 25.92 6.19 23.36
N SER A 17 25.68 5.05 22.72
CA SER A 17 26.72 4.04 22.47
C SER A 17 27.83 4.60 21.58
N PRO A 18 29.12 4.37 21.90
CA PRO A 18 30.21 4.82 21.06
C PRO A 18 30.22 4.06 19.72
N GLN A 19 30.23 4.80 18.61
CA GLN A 19 30.45 4.28 17.27
C GLN A 19 31.92 3.84 17.12
N PRO A 20 32.21 2.68 16.49
CA PRO A 20 33.58 2.30 16.19
C PRO A 20 34.22 3.25 15.17
N PRO A 21 35.54 3.49 15.23
CA PRO A 21 36.22 4.39 14.30
C PRO A 21 36.18 3.84 12.87
N THR A 22 35.55 4.57 11.95
CA THR A 22 35.66 4.30 10.52
C THR A 22 37.06 4.68 10.05
N LYS A 23 37.83 3.69 9.60
CA LYS A 23 39.12 3.92 8.96
C LYS A 23 38.88 4.70 7.66
N ARG A 24 39.29 5.97 7.63
CA ARG A 24 39.44 6.74 6.39
C ARG A 24 40.46 6.02 5.51
N ALA A 25 40.00 5.37 4.45
CA ALA A 25 40.87 4.97 3.35
C ALA A 25 41.36 6.25 2.66
N GLN A 26 42.61 6.62 2.92
CA GLN A 26 43.30 7.65 2.14
C GLN A 26 43.60 7.03 0.77
N ALA A 27 42.83 7.41 -0.25
CA ALA A 27 43.21 7.13 -1.63
C ALA A 27 44.48 7.93 -1.94
N MET A 28 45.60 7.23 -2.10
CA MET A 28 46.84 7.81 -2.61
C MET A 28 46.65 8.16 -4.08
N ILE A 29 46.30 9.42 -4.36
CA ILE A 29 46.28 9.97 -5.71
C ILE A 29 47.74 10.17 -6.13
N SER A 30 48.29 9.19 -6.82
CA SER A 30 49.61 9.29 -7.44
C SER A 30 49.51 10.14 -8.70
N SER A 31 50.15 11.31 -8.72
CA SER A 31 50.20 12.19 -9.90
C SER A 31 51.11 11.55 -10.95
N PRO A 32 50.63 11.23 -12.17
CA PRO A 32 51.51 10.70 -13.20
C PRO A 32 52.48 11.79 -13.68
N SER A 33 53.76 11.45 -13.74
CA SER A 33 54.81 12.36 -14.21
C SER A 33 54.65 12.72 -15.70
N LEU A 34 55.06 13.93 -16.08
CA LEU A 34 54.90 14.56 -17.40
C LEU A 34 55.46 13.73 -18.59
N ARG A 35 56.25 12.69 -18.33
CA ARG A 35 56.77 11.76 -19.35
C ARG A 35 55.75 10.70 -19.80
N GLN A 36 54.70 10.42 -19.03
CA GLN A 36 53.65 9.44 -19.40
C GLN A 36 52.57 10.02 -20.31
N LEU A 37 52.47 11.35 -20.45
CA LEU A 37 51.48 12.01 -21.31
C LEU A 37 51.92 12.13 -22.79
N LEU A 38 53.20 11.85 -23.12
CA LEU A 38 53.69 11.96 -24.49
C LEU A 38 53.67 10.64 -25.29
N ALA A 39 53.45 9.49 -24.65
CA ALA A 39 53.48 8.18 -25.32
C ALA A 39 52.10 7.73 -25.87
N LEU A 40 51.00 8.41 -25.52
CA LEU A 40 49.67 8.09 -26.03
C LEU A 40 49.19 8.97 -27.21
N ALA A 41 49.98 9.98 -27.60
CA ALA A 41 49.64 10.88 -28.71
C ALA A 41 50.13 10.38 -30.09
N LEU A 42 50.77 9.21 -30.16
CA LEU A 42 51.36 8.65 -31.39
C LEU A 42 50.80 7.28 -31.80
N ALA A 43 49.65 6.88 -31.25
CA ALA A 43 48.86 5.73 -31.70
C ALA A 43 47.49 6.13 -32.27
N ALA A 44 47.31 7.40 -32.64
CA ALA A 44 46.04 7.94 -33.14
C ALA A 44 45.96 8.05 -34.68
N ALA A 45 46.87 7.41 -35.43
CA ALA A 45 46.91 7.57 -36.89
C ALA A 45 47.39 6.32 -37.63
N ALA A 46 46.71 5.17 -37.50
CA ALA A 46 46.83 4.06 -38.47
C ALA A 46 45.86 2.88 -38.24
N ILE A 47 44.53 3.09 -38.11
CA ILE A 47 43.55 2.04 -38.48
C ILE A 47 42.29 2.72 -39.04
N SER A 48 42.40 3.26 -40.25
CA SER A 48 41.24 3.54 -41.11
C SER A 48 41.12 2.35 -42.05
N ALA A 49 40.41 1.31 -41.61
CA ALA A 49 40.08 0.14 -42.42
C ALA A 49 38.78 -0.51 -41.89
N CYS A 50 37.67 -0.08 -42.48
CA CYS A 50 36.45 -0.82 -42.78
C CYS A 50 35.95 -1.88 -41.78
N THR A 51 35.05 -1.48 -40.87
CA THR A 51 33.82 -2.24 -40.59
C THR A 51 32.67 -1.25 -40.49
N ALA A 52 32.00 -0.98 -41.62
CA ALA A 52 30.67 -0.38 -41.60
C ALA A 52 29.72 -1.48 -41.13
N GLU A 53 29.51 -1.56 -39.83
CA GLU A 53 28.38 -2.32 -39.29
C GLU A 53 27.15 -1.48 -39.54
N THR A 54 26.42 -1.82 -40.61
CA THR A 54 25.11 -1.26 -40.88
C THR A 54 24.26 -1.55 -39.64
N ALA A 55 24.02 -0.52 -38.82
CA ALA A 55 23.04 -0.61 -37.75
C ALA A 55 21.74 -1.09 -38.40
N ALA A 56 21.28 -2.29 -38.03
CA ALA A 56 19.97 -2.76 -38.41
C ALA A 56 18.97 -1.67 -37.99
N PRO A 57 18.02 -1.27 -38.85
CA PRO A 57 17.00 -0.32 -38.45
C PRO A 57 16.29 -0.87 -37.20
N PRO A 58 15.87 0.00 -36.26
CA PRO A 58 15.13 -0.47 -35.09
C PRO A 58 13.96 -1.31 -35.57
N ALA A 59 13.87 -2.55 -35.08
CA ALA A 59 12.74 -3.42 -35.39
C ALA A 59 11.46 -2.69 -34.99
N THR A 60 10.66 -2.27 -35.96
CA THR A 60 9.35 -1.69 -35.70
C THR A 60 8.50 -2.80 -35.09
N VAL A 61 8.23 -2.72 -33.79
CA VAL A 61 7.28 -3.63 -33.15
C VAL A 61 5.92 -3.36 -33.80
N ASN A 62 5.43 -4.32 -34.57
CA ASN A 62 4.16 -4.22 -35.27
C ASN A 62 3.11 -4.91 -34.40
N VAL A 63 2.09 -4.18 -33.97
CA VAL A 63 0.99 -4.75 -33.18
C VAL A 63 -0.09 -5.22 -34.15
N VAL A 64 -0.37 -6.52 -34.16
CA VAL A 64 -1.47 -7.10 -34.93
C VAL A 64 -2.74 -7.00 -34.09
N GLN A 65 -3.65 -6.12 -34.47
CA GLN A 65 -4.97 -5.99 -33.88
C GLN A 65 -5.93 -6.97 -34.58
N PRO A 66 -6.44 -8.00 -33.87
CA PRO A 66 -7.45 -8.89 -34.43
C PRO A 66 -8.73 -8.10 -34.78
N GLY A 67 -9.32 -8.39 -35.93
CA GLY A 67 -10.60 -7.82 -36.33
C GLY A 67 -11.77 -8.41 -35.54
N ALA A 68 -12.94 -7.78 -35.63
CA ALA A 68 -14.20 -8.35 -35.16
C ALA A 68 -14.53 -9.68 -35.90
N PRO A 69 -15.44 -10.54 -35.40
CA PRO A 69 -15.81 -11.77 -36.07
C PRO A 69 -16.19 -11.54 -37.54
N GLY A 70 -15.45 -12.17 -38.47
CA GLY A 70 -15.65 -12.00 -39.91
C GLY A 70 -14.83 -10.90 -40.58
N GLN A 71 -13.98 -10.15 -39.85
CA GLN A 71 -13.06 -9.15 -40.41
C GLN A 71 -11.58 -9.54 -40.23
N GLY A 72 -10.75 -9.13 -41.19
CA GLY A 72 -9.30 -9.35 -41.17
C GLY A 72 -8.59 -8.52 -40.10
N SER A 73 -7.42 -8.98 -39.67
CA SER A 73 -6.58 -8.27 -38.69
C SER A 73 -5.93 -7.04 -39.32
N LYS A 74 -5.72 -5.99 -38.51
CA LYS A 74 -5.00 -4.77 -38.91
C LYS A 74 -3.64 -4.72 -38.23
N VAL A 75 -2.63 -4.22 -38.92
CA VAL A 75 -1.31 -3.96 -38.33
C VAL A 75 -1.21 -2.46 -38.03
N LEU A 76 -1.04 -2.12 -36.75
CA LEU A 76 -0.86 -0.74 -36.31
C LEU A 76 0.62 -0.48 -35.94
N PRO A 77 1.17 0.70 -36.26
CA PRO A 77 2.48 1.10 -35.74
C PRO A 77 2.39 1.25 -34.22
N ALA A 78 3.43 0.83 -33.49
CA ALA A 78 3.47 0.77 -32.01
C ALA A 78 3.14 2.08 -31.25
N GLY A 79 3.00 3.22 -31.93
CA GLY A 79 2.63 4.52 -31.35
C GLY A 79 1.14 4.90 -31.44
N GLU A 80 0.31 4.13 -32.15
CA GLU A 80 -1.12 4.43 -32.35
C GLU A 80 -2.07 3.54 -31.51
N VAL A 81 -1.54 2.63 -30.71
CA VAL A 81 -2.33 1.88 -29.74
C VAL A 81 -2.53 2.79 -28.53
N PRO A 82 -3.77 3.18 -28.14
CA PRO A 82 -3.99 3.77 -26.83
C PRO A 82 -3.49 2.74 -25.83
N SER A 83 -2.41 3.04 -25.12
CA SER A 83 -1.97 2.20 -24.02
C SER A 83 -3.15 2.08 -23.06
N SER A 84 -3.48 0.87 -22.59
CA SER A 84 -4.45 0.73 -21.49
C SER A 84 -4.03 1.50 -20.22
N ASP A 85 -2.76 1.92 -20.16
CA ASP A 85 -2.20 2.88 -19.20
C ASP A 85 -2.63 4.34 -19.41
N SER A 86 -3.47 4.65 -20.40
CA SER A 86 -3.82 6.03 -20.75
C SER A 86 -4.98 6.64 -19.96
N ARG A 87 -5.63 5.88 -19.05
CA ARG A 87 -6.66 6.46 -18.18
C ARG A 87 -6.00 7.01 -16.93
N GLU A 88 -6.11 8.33 -16.77
CA GLU A 88 -5.66 9.02 -15.57
C GLU A 88 -6.52 8.61 -14.36
N TYR A 89 -5.94 8.70 -13.17
CA TYR A 89 -6.71 8.56 -11.94
C TYR A 89 -7.70 9.71 -11.79
N THR A 90 -8.78 9.44 -11.07
CA THR A 90 -9.89 10.37 -10.82
C THR A 90 -9.90 10.84 -9.36
N ASP A 91 -10.66 11.90 -9.08
CA ASP A 91 -10.92 12.30 -7.69
C ASP A 91 -11.65 11.21 -6.90
N ALA A 92 -12.45 10.37 -7.57
CA ALA A 92 -13.11 9.23 -6.93
C ALA A 92 -12.09 8.22 -6.40
N ASP A 93 -11.02 7.97 -7.16
CA ASP A 93 -9.94 7.09 -6.73
C ASP A 93 -9.20 7.65 -5.51
N VAL A 94 -8.90 8.95 -5.52
CA VAL A 94 -8.25 9.62 -4.37
C VAL A 94 -9.12 9.48 -3.12
N ARG A 95 -10.42 9.78 -3.23
CA ARG A 95 -11.37 9.64 -2.10
C ARG A 95 -11.48 8.20 -1.63
N PHE A 96 -11.50 7.23 -2.54
CA PHE A 96 -11.55 5.82 -2.21
C PHE A 96 -10.30 5.37 -1.45
N MET A 97 -9.10 5.68 -1.96
CA MET A 97 -7.84 5.34 -1.31
C MET A 97 -7.74 5.95 0.10
N GLN A 98 -8.13 7.22 0.25
CA GLN A 98 -8.17 7.88 1.57
C GLN A 98 -9.21 7.25 2.51
N GLY A 99 -10.40 6.93 2.00
CA GLY A 99 -11.46 6.28 2.76
C GLY A 99 -11.06 4.88 3.21
N MET A 100 -10.50 4.09 2.30
CA MET A 100 -10.12 2.71 2.56
C MET A 100 -8.94 2.60 3.52
N ILE A 101 -7.99 3.55 3.52
CA ILE A 101 -6.97 3.65 4.59
C ILE A 101 -7.63 3.78 5.97
N ARG A 102 -8.60 4.68 6.12
CA ARG A 102 -9.32 4.84 7.39
C ARG A 102 -10.11 3.59 7.75
N HIS A 103 -10.77 2.98 6.77
CA HIS A 103 -11.53 1.75 6.92
C HIS A 103 -10.65 0.61 7.45
N HIS A 104 -9.53 0.30 6.77
CA HIS A 104 -8.55 -0.71 7.17
C HIS A 104 -7.92 -0.43 8.53
N SER A 105 -7.69 0.84 8.87
CA SER A 105 -7.14 1.20 10.17
C SER A 105 -8.05 0.76 11.34
N GLN A 106 -9.37 0.67 11.15
CA GLN A 106 -10.27 0.13 12.17
C GLN A 106 -10.12 -1.39 12.30
N ALA A 107 -9.90 -2.14 11.21
CA ALA A 107 -9.61 -3.57 11.27
C ALA A 107 -8.31 -3.86 12.03
N LEU A 108 -7.27 -3.04 11.87
CA LEU A 108 -6.04 -3.14 12.67
C LEU A 108 -6.30 -2.91 14.18
N ARG A 109 -7.19 -1.96 14.51
CA ARG A 109 -7.61 -1.76 15.91
C ARG A 109 -8.38 -2.95 16.47
N MET A 110 -9.27 -3.55 15.68
CA MET A 110 -10.03 -4.74 16.09
C MET A 110 -9.11 -5.94 16.31
N THR A 111 -8.20 -6.22 15.38
CA THR A 111 -7.25 -7.34 15.48
C THR A 111 -6.30 -7.20 16.68
N ALA A 112 -5.92 -5.97 17.05
CA ALA A 112 -5.12 -5.69 18.24
C ALA A 112 -5.82 -6.09 19.56
N LEU A 113 -7.16 -6.19 19.60
CA LEU A 113 -7.90 -6.58 20.80
C LEU A 113 -7.80 -8.09 21.12
N VAL A 114 -7.43 -8.92 20.13
CA VAL A 114 -7.50 -10.38 20.22
C VAL A 114 -6.59 -10.93 21.31
N ALA A 115 -5.38 -10.37 21.46
CA ALA A 115 -4.44 -10.79 22.49
C ALA A 115 -5.03 -10.58 23.90
N GLY A 116 -5.17 -11.68 24.65
CA GLY A 116 -5.70 -11.66 26.01
C GLY A 116 -7.22 -11.57 26.13
N ARG A 117 -7.97 -11.65 25.00
CA ARG A 117 -9.45 -11.69 25.01
C ARG A 117 -10.03 -12.96 24.42
N SER A 118 -9.38 -13.58 23.44
CA SER A 118 -9.90 -14.75 22.74
C SER A 118 -9.76 -16.05 23.55
N GLU A 119 -10.75 -16.94 23.43
CA GLU A 119 -10.68 -18.34 23.89
C GLU A 119 -10.52 -19.34 22.73
N SER A 120 -10.78 -18.89 21.50
CA SER A 120 -10.58 -19.66 20.28
C SER A 120 -9.11 -19.91 19.96
N SER A 121 -8.78 -21.15 19.63
CA SER A 121 -7.45 -21.50 19.10
C SER A 121 -7.20 -21.01 17.66
N ASP A 122 -8.27 -20.72 16.91
CA ASP A 122 -8.21 -20.29 15.52
C ASP A 122 -8.14 -18.77 15.37
N LEU A 123 -8.87 -18.03 16.22
CA LEU A 123 -9.02 -16.58 16.07
C LEU A 123 -7.68 -15.82 16.06
N PRO A 124 -6.71 -16.08 16.97
CA PRO A 124 -5.43 -15.37 16.94
C PRO A 124 -4.67 -15.51 15.62
N ARG A 125 -4.70 -16.71 15.01
CA ARG A 125 -4.05 -16.96 13.72
C ARG A 125 -4.79 -16.25 12.59
N PHE A 126 -6.12 -16.30 12.63
CA PHE A 126 -6.94 -15.65 11.62
C PHE A 126 -6.82 -14.12 11.67
N ALA A 127 -6.90 -13.53 12.87
CA ALA A 127 -6.69 -12.11 13.10
C ALA A 127 -5.29 -11.64 12.67
N LYS A 128 -4.25 -12.46 12.89
CA LYS A 128 -2.90 -12.12 12.41
C LYS A 128 -2.81 -12.06 10.89
N ARG A 129 -3.54 -12.92 10.18
CA ARG A 129 -3.59 -12.85 8.70
C ARG A 129 -4.24 -11.56 8.23
N ILE A 130 -5.37 -11.18 8.84
CA ILE A 130 -6.05 -9.91 8.55
C ILE A 130 -5.11 -8.73 8.83
N GLU A 131 -4.45 -8.72 9.99
CA GLU A 131 -3.50 -7.64 10.33
C GLU A 131 -2.42 -7.46 9.24
N ILE A 132 -1.85 -8.56 8.75
CA ILE A 132 -0.81 -8.53 7.71
C ILE A 132 -1.40 -8.03 6.38
N SER A 133 -2.48 -8.63 5.88
CA SER A 133 -3.06 -8.24 4.59
C SER A 133 -3.52 -6.79 4.58
N GLN A 134 -4.26 -6.36 5.61
CA GLN A 134 -4.77 -5.00 5.72
C GLN A 134 -3.63 -3.97 5.87
N GLN A 135 -2.52 -4.31 6.54
CA GLN A 135 -1.35 -3.43 6.63
C GLN A 135 -0.64 -3.29 5.27
N ASP A 136 -0.45 -4.40 4.55
CA ASP A 136 0.16 -4.38 3.22
C ASP A 136 -0.69 -3.57 2.23
N GLU A 137 -2.02 -3.66 2.31
CA GLU A 137 -2.96 -2.84 1.53
C GLU A 137 -2.91 -1.36 1.92
N ILE A 138 -2.85 -1.02 3.22
CA ILE A 138 -2.61 0.37 3.66
C ILE A 138 -1.32 0.92 3.04
N ASP A 139 -0.23 0.15 3.09
CA ASP A 139 1.05 0.60 2.56
C ASP A 139 1.00 0.82 1.03
N GLN A 140 0.24 -0.01 0.30
CA GLN A 140 -0.03 0.19 -1.12
C GLN A 140 -0.78 1.50 -1.38
N MET A 141 -1.90 1.74 -0.67
CA MET A 141 -2.68 2.97 -0.82
C MET A 141 -1.87 4.22 -0.46
N VAL A 142 -1.05 4.17 0.59
CA VAL A 142 -0.17 5.26 1.01
C VAL A 142 0.86 5.58 -0.08
N ARG A 143 1.47 4.56 -0.68
CA ARG A 143 2.41 4.75 -1.80
C ARG A 143 1.70 5.37 -3.00
N TRP A 144 0.53 4.85 -3.35
CA TRP A 144 -0.28 5.33 -4.47
C TRP A 144 -0.62 6.82 -4.34
N LEU A 145 -1.08 7.25 -3.15
CA LEU A 145 -1.40 8.64 -2.84
C LEU A 145 -0.15 9.54 -2.88
N ARG A 146 0.96 9.11 -2.26
CA ARG A 146 2.21 9.89 -2.23
C ARG A 146 2.81 10.11 -3.60
N ALA A 147 2.80 9.08 -4.46
CA ALA A 147 3.29 9.17 -5.83
C ALA A 147 2.56 10.25 -6.65
N ARG A 148 1.31 10.54 -6.28
CA ARG A 148 0.43 11.52 -6.93
C ARG A 148 0.29 12.83 -6.14
N LEU A 149 1.14 13.05 -5.14
CA LEU A 149 1.14 14.23 -4.25
C LEU A 149 -0.20 14.48 -3.54
N GLN A 150 -0.99 13.42 -3.33
CA GLN A 150 -2.26 13.48 -2.64
C GLN A 150 -2.08 13.39 -1.12
N GLN A 151 -3.05 13.92 -0.37
CA GLN A 151 -3.06 13.81 1.09
C GLN A 151 -3.21 12.35 1.51
N VAL A 152 -2.34 11.92 2.43
CA VAL A 152 -2.45 10.63 3.13
C VAL A 152 -3.13 10.84 4.48
N PRO A 153 -4.26 10.18 4.77
CA PRO A 153 -4.90 10.23 6.08
C PRO A 153 -4.01 9.61 7.16
N SER A 154 -4.16 10.07 8.40
CA SER A 154 -3.46 9.47 9.54
C SER A 154 -3.95 8.03 9.77
N VAL A 155 -3.02 7.07 9.82
CA VAL A 155 -3.29 5.68 10.20
C VAL A 155 -3.38 5.61 11.72
N GLY A 156 -4.50 5.11 12.25
CA GLY A 156 -4.67 4.90 13.70
C GLY A 156 -5.31 6.06 14.49
N SER A 157 -5.62 7.20 13.86
CA SER A 157 -6.34 8.30 14.51
C SER A 157 -7.86 8.12 14.55
N GLY A 158 -8.36 6.88 14.57
CA GLY A 158 -9.79 6.56 14.65
C GLY A 158 -10.46 6.87 16.00
N GLY A 159 -9.87 7.74 16.82
CA GLY A 159 -10.41 8.20 18.10
C GLY A 159 -10.31 9.72 18.31
N GLY A 160 -9.92 10.48 17.28
CA GLY A 160 -9.80 11.93 17.36
C GLY A 160 -10.98 12.64 16.71
N HIS A 161 -11.98 13.02 17.52
CA HIS A 161 -12.92 14.13 17.31
C HIS A 161 -13.11 14.67 15.89
N ASP A 162 -13.54 13.84 14.94
CA ASP A 162 -14.14 14.35 13.72
C ASP A 162 -15.56 14.78 14.08
N HIS A 163 -15.70 16.02 14.55
CA HIS A 163 -16.98 16.66 14.89
C HIS A 163 -17.85 16.96 13.65
N GLY A 164 -17.51 16.40 12.48
CA GLY A 164 -18.37 16.45 11.30
C GLY A 164 -19.47 15.40 11.45
N GLY A 165 -20.72 15.84 11.57
CA GLY A 165 -21.92 14.98 11.54
C GLY A 165 -22.14 14.28 10.18
N GLY A 166 -21.10 13.68 9.60
CA GLY A 166 -21.17 12.80 8.45
C GLY A 166 -21.56 11.39 8.87
N GLU A 167 -22.26 10.69 7.99
CA GLU A 167 -22.52 9.26 8.16
C GLU A 167 -21.21 8.48 8.25
N LEU A 168 -21.20 7.44 9.09
CA LEU A 168 -20.10 6.48 9.13
C LEU A 168 -19.91 5.85 7.74
N MET A 169 -18.66 5.60 7.35
CA MET A 169 -18.41 4.82 6.13
C MET A 169 -19.07 3.44 6.26
N PRO A 170 -19.55 2.83 5.15
CA PRO A 170 -20.20 1.53 5.19
C PRO A 170 -19.39 0.49 5.96
N GLY A 171 -20.05 -0.32 6.78
CA GLY A 171 -19.46 -1.43 7.52
C GLY A 171 -18.62 -1.07 8.76
N MET A 172 -18.16 0.18 8.90
CA MET A 172 -17.43 0.63 10.08
C MET A 172 -18.23 0.36 11.36
N LEU A 173 -17.55 -0.14 12.40
CA LEU A 173 -18.15 -0.24 13.73
C LEU A 173 -18.41 1.17 14.25
N SER A 174 -19.61 1.38 14.77
CA SER A 174 -19.92 2.53 15.62
C SER A 174 -19.10 2.50 16.91
N GLU A 175 -19.00 3.64 17.60
CA GLU A 175 -18.37 3.71 18.92
C GLU A 175 -18.98 2.72 19.92
N ALA A 176 -20.30 2.51 19.87
CA ALA A 176 -21.00 1.56 20.73
C ALA A 176 -20.61 0.11 20.43
N GLN A 177 -20.53 -0.28 19.15
CA GLN A 177 -20.10 -1.62 18.74
C GLN A 177 -18.63 -1.86 19.09
N PHE A 178 -17.77 -0.86 18.89
CA PHE A 178 -16.35 -0.97 19.23
C PHE A 178 -16.17 -1.12 20.76
N ALA A 179 -16.89 -0.31 21.55
CA ALA A 179 -16.88 -0.43 23.01
C ALA A 179 -17.43 -1.78 23.50
N GLU A 180 -18.45 -2.34 22.84
CA GLU A 180 -18.95 -3.68 23.13
C GLU A 180 -17.87 -4.74 22.88
N LEU A 181 -17.18 -4.66 21.73
CA LEU A 181 -16.09 -5.58 21.40
C LEU A 181 -14.92 -5.47 22.40
N GLU A 182 -14.55 -4.26 22.83
CA GLU A 182 -13.47 -4.03 23.80
C GLU A 182 -13.74 -4.65 25.17
N GLN A 183 -15.01 -4.63 25.59
CA GLN A 183 -15.48 -5.16 26.89
C GLN A 183 -15.69 -6.68 26.86
N ALA A 184 -15.89 -7.27 25.69
CA ALA A 184 -16.09 -8.70 25.55
C ALA A 184 -14.81 -9.50 25.82
N LYS A 185 -14.98 -10.73 26.32
CA LYS A 185 -13.92 -11.73 26.51
C LYS A 185 -14.46 -13.13 26.21
N GLY A 186 -13.53 -14.06 25.99
CA GLY A 186 -13.81 -15.47 25.74
C GLY A 186 -14.68 -15.70 24.51
N ALA A 187 -15.51 -16.73 24.56
CA ALA A 187 -16.42 -17.08 23.45
C ALA A 187 -17.27 -15.90 22.95
N ARG A 188 -17.72 -14.98 23.85
CA ARG A 188 -18.46 -13.78 23.43
C ARG A 188 -17.60 -12.84 22.59
N PHE A 189 -16.34 -12.64 22.97
CA PHE A 189 -15.41 -11.83 22.18
C PHE A 189 -15.18 -12.45 20.80
N ASP A 190 -14.99 -13.78 20.75
CA ASP A 190 -14.73 -14.48 19.49
C ASP A 190 -15.90 -14.33 18.52
N ARG A 191 -17.14 -14.49 19.02
CA ARG A 191 -18.37 -14.30 18.24
C ARG A 191 -18.49 -12.87 17.70
N LEU A 192 -18.38 -11.87 18.59
CA LEU A 192 -18.48 -10.46 18.22
C LEU A 192 -17.37 -10.03 17.24
N PHE A 193 -16.15 -10.56 17.41
CA PHE A 193 -15.06 -10.27 16.50
C PHE A 193 -15.42 -10.71 15.08
N TYR A 194 -15.88 -11.95 14.88
CA TYR A 194 -16.26 -12.43 13.55
C TYR A 194 -17.48 -11.69 13.00
N GLU A 195 -18.53 -11.48 13.79
CA GLU A 195 -19.73 -10.75 13.35
C GLU A 195 -19.39 -9.34 12.86
N TYR A 196 -18.60 -8.60 13.65
CA TYR A 196 -18.23 -7.24 13.31
C TYR A 196 -17.17 -7.14 12.23
N MET A 197 -16.25 -8.09 12.14
CA MET A 197 -15.27 -8.12 11.05
C MET A 197 -15.94 -8.51 9.72
N ILE A 198 -16.96 -9.39 9.73
CA ILE A 198 -17.81 -9.62 8.54
C ILE A 198 -18.56 -8.35 8.14
N GLN A 199 -19.15 -7.63 9.09
CA GLN A 199 -19.82 -6.34 8.83
C GLN A 199 -18.84 -5.35 8.18
N HIS A 200 -17.63 -5.24 8.72
CA HIS A 200 -16.56 -4.36 8.24
C HIS A 200 -16.18 -4.71 6.80
N HIS A 201 -15.88 -5.98 6.50
CA HIS A 201 -15.52 -6.43 5.16
C HIS A 201 -16.63 -6.19 4.12
N LEU A 202 -17.90 -6.39 4.49
CA LEU A 202 -19.04 -6.07 3.62
C LEU A 202 -19.12 -4.56 3.32
N GLY A 203 -18.70 -3.72 4.26
CA GLY A 203 -18.51 -2.28 4.06
C GLY A 203 -17.47 -1.96 3.00
N ALA A 204 -16.31 -2.63 3.05
CA ALA A 204 -15.27 -2.47 2.04
C ALA A 204 -15.76 -2.82 0.62
N LEU A 205 -16.50 -3.93 0.47
CA LEU A 205 -17.12 -4.30 -0.81
C LEU A 205 -18.11 -3.24 -1.32
N THR A 206 -18.88 -2.63 -0.41
CA THR A 206 -19.78 -1.52 -0.75
C THR A 206 -18.99 -0.28 -1.23
N MET A 207 -17.84 0.00 -0.62
CA MET A 207 -16.97 1.10 -1.05
C MET A 207 -16.37 0.84 -2.44
N VAL A 208 -16.01 -0.40 -2.75
CA VAL A 208 -15.55 -0.83 -4.08
C VAL A 208 -16.65 -0.63 -5.12
N GLU A 209 -17.88 -1.04 -4.83
CA GLU A 209 -19.02 -0.84 -5.73
C GLU A 209 -19.26 0.66 -6.01
N ARG A 210 -19.21 1.50 -4.96
CA ARG A 210 -19.34 2.97 -5.09
C ARG A 210 -18.23 3.59 -5.94
N LEU A 211 -16.99 3.12 -5.78
CA LEU A 211 -15.87 3.61 -6.60
C LEU A 211 -16.16 3.48 -8.10
N PHE A 212 -16.59 2.28 -8.53
CA PHE A 212 -16.93 2.05 -9.93
C PHE A 212 -18.18 2.83 -10.36
N GLY A 213 -19.18 2.96 -9.48
CA GLY A 213 -20.38 3.77 -9.74
C GLY A 213 -20.07 5.26 -9.95
N ASP A 214 -19.04 5.78 -9.28
CA ASP A 214 -18.56 7.16 -9.41
C ASP A 214 -17.62 7.37 -10.61
N GLY A 215 -17.38 6.34 -11.42
CA GLY A 215 -16.49 6.39 -12.58
C GLY A 215 -14.99 6.30 -12.24
N GLY A 216 -14.66 5.84 -11.03
CA GLY A 216 -13.28 5.51 -10.64
C GLY A 216 -12.92 4.05 -10.94
N GLY A 217 -11.70 3.66 -10.57
CA GLY A 217 -11.19 2.29 -10.70
C GLY A 217 -10.77 1.90 -12.11
N GLU A 218 -10.63 2.86 -13.02
CA GLU A 218 -10.31 2.59 -14.43
C GLU A 218 -8.81 2.65 -14.75
N GLU A 219 -8.03 3.37 -13.95
CA GLU A 219 -6.56 3.37 -14.03
C GLU A 219 -6.00 2.01 -13.60
N SER A 220 -5.01 1.49 -14.33
CA SER A 220 -4.54 0.09 -14.17
C SER A 220 -4.09 -0.24 -12.74
N GLU A 221 -3.36 0.66 -12.07
CA GLU A 221 -2.83 0.41 -10.72
C GLU A 221 -3.97 0.32 -9.70
N ILE A 222 -4.93 1.26 -9.73
CA ILE A 222 -6.13 1.19 -8.88
C ILE A 222 -6.97 -0.04 -9.22
N ASN A 223 -7.19 -0.32 -10.50
CA ASN A 223 -8.03 -1.44 -10.91
C ASN A 223 -7.50 -2.77 -10.38
N GLN A 224 -6.19 -2.98 -10.47
CA GLN A 224 -5.52 -4.15 -9.89
C GLN A 224 -5.68 -4.19 -8.37
N PHE A 225 -5.44 -3.06 -7.68
CA PHE A 225 -5.61 -2.97 -6.23
C PHE A 225 -7.05 -3.32 -5.80
N VAL A 226 -8.05 -2.70 -6.42
CA VAL A 226 -9.47 -2.87 -6.09
C VAL A 226 -9.94 -4.30 -6.37
N THR A 227 -9.46 -4.91 -7.45
CA THR A 227 -9.77 -6.31 -7.77
C THR A 227 -9.20 -7.27 -6.73
N HIS A 228 -7.99 -7.02 -6.23
CA HIS A 228 -7.42 -7.81 -5.13
C HIS A 228 -8.22 -7.62 -3.83
N VAL A 229 -8.54 -6.37 -3.47
CA VAL A 229 -9.36 -6.09 -2.27
C VAL A 229 -10.72 -6.80 -2.36
N ASP A 230 -11.45 -6.74 -3.48
CA ASP A 230 -12.73 -7.44 -3.62
C ASP A 230 -12.58 -8.96 -3.44
N ALA A 231 -11.56 -9.56 -4.06
CA ALA A 231 -11.32 -11.00 -3.98
C ALA A 231 -10.94 -11.45 -2.55
N ASP A 232 -9.97 -10.78 -1.93
CA ASP A 232 -9.47 -11.15 -0.60
C ASP A 232 -10.54 -10.95 0.47
N GLN A 233 -11.27 -9.84 0.43
CA GLN A 233 -12.34 -9.57 1.39
C GLN A 233 -13.47 -10.60 1.31
N ARG A 234 -13.83 -11.09 0.12
CA ARG A 234 -14.82 -12.18 -0.04
C ARG A 234 -14.33 -13.49 0.55
N ILE A 235 -13.07 -13.87 0.29
CA ILE A 235 -12.45 -15.08 0.85
C ILE A 235 -12.43 -15.01 2.38
N GLU A 236 -12.08 -13.85 2.94
CA GLU A 236 -12.06 -13.64 4.38
C GLU A 236 -13.46 -13.67 5.00
N ILE A 237 -14.48 -13.09 4.35
CA ILE A 237 -15.88 -13.20 4.79
C ILE A 237 -16.31 -14.67 4.88
N ASP A 238 -16.06 -15.47 3.84
CA ASP A 238 -16.46 -16.88 3.83
C ASP A 238 -15.72 -17.69 4.91
N ARG A 239 -14.45 -17.38 5.14
CA ARG A 239 -13.69 -17.99 6.23
C ARG A 239 -14.24 -17.60 7.60
N MET A 240 -14.57 -16.34 7.82
CA MET A 240 -15.17 -15.86 9.08
C MET A 240 -16.53 -16.49 9.33
N ARG A 241 -17.39 -16.62 8.31
CA ARG A 241 -18.68 -17.30 8.43
C ARG A 241 -18.51 -18.76 8.87
N THR A 242 -17.52 -19.45 8.30
CA THR A 242 -17.20 -20.83 8.68
C THR A 242 -16.75 -20.90 10.14
N LEU A 243 -15.87 -19.99 10.57
CA LEU A 243 -15.36 -19.95 11.94
C LEU A 243 -16.46 -19.57 12.94
N LEU A 244 -17.30 -18.60 12.60
CA LEU A 244 -18.44 -18.15 13.41
C LEU A 244 -19.45 -19.28 13.63
N ALA A 245 -19.82 -20.03 12.59
CA ALA A 245 -20.71 -21.18 12.73
C ALA A 245 -20.14 -22.26 13.67
N GLY A 246 -18.81 -22.37 13.75
CA GLY A 246 -18.12 -23.25 14.70
C GLY A 246 -18.07 -22.73 16.15
N THR A 247 -18.44 -21.47 16.41
CA THR A 247 -18.50 -20.90 17.76
C THR A 247 -19.83 -21.15 18.49
N ASP A 248 -20.88 -21.53 17.75
CA ASP A 248 -22.22 -21.79 18.29
C ASP A 248 -22.42 -23.27 18.73
N GLY A 249 -21.38 -24.11 18.66
CA GLY A 249 -21.40 -25.55 19.01
C GLY A 249 -20.41 -25.91 20.11
#